data_AF-A0AAX3M809-F1
#
_entry.id   AF-A0AAX3M809-F1
#
_cell.length_a   1.000
_cell.length_b   1.000
_cell.length_c   1.000
_cell.angle_alpha   90.00
_cell.angle_beta   90.00
_cell.angle_gamma   90.00
#
_symmetry.space_group_name_H-M   'P 1'
#
loop_
_entity.id
_entity.type
_entity.pdbx_description
1 polymer ?
#
loop_
_entity_poly.entity_id
_entity_poly.type
_entity_poly.pdbx_seq_one_letter_code
_entity_poly.pdbx_strand_id
1 'polypeptide(L)'
;MQMIDIQAVYEQFNTLSASIKFLIAGVATFFVFMYKTFATMYAENDKNVQSTSTQKLEILFKLQAALSIYSKSTKQIADQNELIYILANTMMYLDFRLRKKIELFYENRSDHTLQLIEKQITYELNNSHMILRKKLPTERFFLFTSNMVRPLFPVLISLIFIAVSFFIVINSMLTGDIYKQLEIVAGYFSVLNALFIFILLINVVIEDFKSVHFRWIPLIGSIIIIVLPLLLMNPLIPVFAILFTQIIIFIGMIFANKIT
;
A
#
# COMPACT_ATOMS: atom_id res chain seq x y z
N MET A 1 -29.95 5.87 24.55
CA MET A 1 -28.57 5.34 24.53
C MET A 1 -28.48 4.36 25.70
N GLN A 2 -28.66 3.07 25.45
CA GLN A 2 -28.61 2.06 26.52
C GLN A 2 -27.15 1.95 26.98
N MET A 3 -26.88 2.29 28.24
CA MET A 3 -25.63 1.90 28.88
C MET A 3 -25.62 0.37 28.90
N ILE A 4 -24.67 -0.22 28.18
CA ILE A 4 -24.36 -1.63 28.32
C ILE A 4 -23.89 -1.81 29.76
N ASP A 5 -24.69 -2.49 30.57
CA ASP A 5 -24.35 -2.80 31.95
C ASP A 5 -23.24 -3.85 31.93
N ILE A 6 -21.99 -3.38 32.01
CA ILE A 6 -20.78 -4.21 31.92
C ILE A 6 -20.82 -5.33 32.96
N GLN A 7 -21.49 -5.09 34.09
CA GLN A 7 -21.65 -6.04 35.18
C GLN A 7 -22.62 -7.17 34.78
N ALA A 8 -23.73 -6.84 34.11
CA ALA A 8 -24.65 -7.83 33.56
C ALA A 8 -24.01 -8.67 32.43
N VAL A 9 -23.17 -8.07 31.59
CA VAL A 9 -22.41 -8.80 30.56
C VAL A 9 -21.39 -9.75 31.19
N TYR A 10 -20.74 -9.33 32.29
CA TYR A 10 -19.78 -10.16 33.02
C TYR A 10 -20.45 -11.33 33.74
N GLU A 11 -21.62 -11.12 34.34
CA GLU A 11 -22.42 -12.19 34.95
C GLU A 11 -22.92 -13.19 33.91
N GLN A 12 -23.42 -12.71 32.76
CA GLN A 12 -23.77 -13.59 31.63
C GLN A 12 -22.57 -14.38 31.11
N PHE A 13 -21.41 -13.74 30.97
CA PHE A 13 -20.18 -14.44 30.59
C PHE A 13 -19.81 -15.54 31.59
N ASN A 14 -20.05 -15.31 32.89
CA ASN A 14 -19.79 -16.30 33.92
C ASN A 14 -20.72 -17.51 33.88
N THR A 15 -21.93 -17.38 33.31
CA THR A 15 -22.86 -18.49 33.11
C THR A 15 -22.53 -19.38 31.89
N LEU A 16 -21.64 -18.95 31.00
CA LEU A 16 -21.25 -19.72 29.82
C LEU A 16 -20.40 -20.95 30.19
N SER A 17 -20.40 -21.98 29.33
CA SER A 17 -19.52 -23.14 29.50
C SER A 17 -18.04 -22.75 29.36
N ALA A 18 -17.15 -23.50 30.01
CA ALA A 18 -15.71 -23.23 29.96
C ALA A 18 -15.16 -23.20 28.52
N SER A 19 -15.70 -24.03 27.62
CA SER A 19 -15.32 -24.06 26.20
C SER A 19 -15.71 -22.78 25.46
N ILE A 20 -16.89 -22.23 25.72
CA ILE A 20 -17.36 -20.98 25.10
C ILE A 20 -16.56 -19.79 25.65
N LYS A 21 -16.28 -19.75 26.95
CA LYS A 21 -15.44 -18.70 27.55
C LYS A 21 -14.03 -18.71 26.96
N PHE A 22 -13.44 -19.90 26.79
CA PHE A 22 -12.13 -20.05 26.17
C PHE A 22 -12.12 -19.54 24.72
N LEU A 23 -13.16 -19.85 23.94
CA LEU A 23 -13.29 -19.37 22.55
C LEU A 23 -13.42 -17.84 22.49
N ILE A 24 -14.26 -17.23 23.32
CA ILE A 24 -14.43 -15.78 23.38
C ILE A 24 -13.11 -15.11 23.79
N ALA A 25 -12.45 -15.62 24.84
CA ALA A 25 -11.15 -15.09 25.29
C ALA A 25 -10.07 -15.24 24.20
N GLY A 26 -10.06 -16.36 23.48
CA GLY A 26 -9.15 -16.59 22.36
C GLY A 26 -9.37 -15.59 21.21
N VAL A 27 -10.62 -15.38 20.80
CA VAL A 27 -10.97 -14.41 19.75
C VAL A 27 -10.63 -12.98 20.17
N ALA A 28 -10.94 -12.60 21.41
CA ALA A 28 -10.60 -11.28 21.94
C ALA A 28 -9.08 -11.06 22.00
N THR A 29 -8.33 -12.05 22.47
CA THR A 29 -6.86 -12.00 22.54
C THR A 29 -6.25 -11.90 21.14
N PHE A 30 -6.75 -12.69 20.18
CA PHE A 30 -6.33 -12.62 18.78
C PHE A 30 -6.60 -11.25 18.17
N PHE A 31 -7.78 -10.67 18.41
CA PHE A 31 -8.12 -9.34 17.90
C PHE A 31 -7.20 -8.26 18.45
N VAL A 32 -6.97 -8.24 19.77
CA VAL A 32 -6.06 -7.30 20.43
C VAL A 32 -4.63 -7.47 19.92
N PHE A 33 -4.16 -8.71 19.78
CA PHE A 33 -2.83 -9.02 19.26
C PHE A 33 -2.65 -8.51 17.83
N MET A 34 -3.59 -8.81 16.93
CA MET A 34 -3.53 -8.40 15.53
C MET A 34 -3.62 -6.87 15.40
N TYR A 35 -4.54 -6.22 16.12
CA TYR A 35 -4.64 -4.77 16.14
C TYR A 35 -3.32 -4.12 16.57
N LYS A 36 -2.73 -4.59 17.69
CA LYS A 36 -1.45 -4.05 18.19
C LYS A 36 -0.31 -4.26 17.19
N THR A 37 -0.27 -5.41 16.54
CA THR A 37 0.74 -5.73 15.52
C THR A 37 0.65 -4.78 14.34
N PHE A 38 -0.53 -4.63 13.74
CA PHE A 38 -0.71 -3.72 12.61
C PHE A 38 -0.53 -2.26 13.00
N ALA A 39 -0.99 -1.83 14.18
CA ALA A 39 -0.77 -0.48 14.68
C ALA A 39 0.72 -0.17 14.81
N THR A 40 1.52 -1.12 15.31
CA THR A 40 2.97 -0.98 15.41
C THR A 40 3.61 -0.90 14.02
N MET A 41 3.21 -1.76 13.09
CA MET A 41 3.71 -1.76 11.71
C MET A 41 3.40 -0.46 10.97
N TYR A 42 2.19 0.09 11.15
CA TYR A 42 1.84 1.40 10.57
C TYR A 42 2.64 2.53 11.21
N ALA A 43 2.84 2.51 12.54
CA ALA A 43 3.65 3.51 13.22
C ALA A 43 5.12 3.50 12.74
N GLU A 44 5.69 2.31 12.54
CA GLU A 44 7.04 2.15 12.01
C GLU A 44 7.13 2.61 10.54
N ASN A 45 6.15 2.25 9.72
CA ASN A 45 6.08 2.71 8.33
C ASN A 45 5.95 4.24 8.24
N ASP A 46 5.09 4.85 9.04
CA ASP A 46 4.92 6.31 9.07
C ASP A 46 6.21 7.02 9.53
N LYS A 47 6.91 6.46 10.52
CA LYS A 47 8.24 6.94 10.94
C LYS A 47 9.26 6.85 9.80
N ASN A 48 9.28 5.75 9.06
CA ASN A 48 10.18 5.56 7.92
C ASN A 48 9.87 6.55 6.79
N VAL A 49 8.60 6.70 6.41
CA VAL A 49 8.15 7.67 5.40
C VAL A 49 8.52 9.09 5.81
N GLN A 50 8.32 9.47 7.08
CA GLN A 50 8.69 10.78 7.58
C GLN A 50 10.21 11.01 7.54
N SER A 51 11.00 10.01 7.93
CA SER A 51 12.47 10.05 7.85
C SER A 51 12.94 10.27 6.41
N THR A 52 12.46 9.46 5.46
CA THR A 52 12.79 9.58 4.03
C THR A 52 12.36 10.92 3.45
N SER A 53 11.17 11.41 3.82
CA SER A 53 10.69 12.71 3.37
C SER A 53 11.54 13.86 3.91
N THR A 54 11.98 13.79 5.16
CA THR A 54 12.83 14.81 5.78
C THR A 54 14.20 14.84 5.11
N GLN A 55 14.79 13.67 4.88
CA GLN A 55 16.06 13.53 4.16
C GLN A 55 15.95 14.06 2.72
N LYS A 56 14.85 13.78 2.01
CA LYS A 56 14.60 14.33 0.66
C LYS A 56 14.54 15.87 0.71
N LEU A 57 13.87 16.45 1.70
CA LEU A 57 13.79 17.90 1.84
C LEU A 57 15.13 18.56 2.12
N GLU A 58 15.93 17.99 3.02
CA GLU A 58 17.28 18.49 3.30
C GLU A 58 18.14 18.51 2.03
N ILE A 59 18.02 17.47 1.20
CA ILE A 59 18.73 17.38 -0.08
C ILE A 59 18.24 18.43 -1.07
N LEU A 60 16.93 18.63 -1.19
CA LEU A 60 16.35 19.65 -2.05
C LEU A 60 16.77 21.06 -1.61
N PHE A 61 16.84 21.34 -0.31
CA PHE A 61 17.36 22.62 0.22
C PHE A 61 18.85 22.81 -0.10
N LYS A 62 19.67 21.76 0.07
CA LYS A 62 21.10 21.80 -0.30
C LYS A 62 21.29 22.07 -1.79
N LEU A 63 20.48 21.43 -2.64
CA LEU A 63 20.49 21.65 -4.08
C LEU A 63 20.06 23.07 -4.47
N GLN A 64 19.00 23.58 -3.85
CA GLN A 64 18.57 24.96 -4.08
C GLN A 64 19.66 25.96 -3.69
N ALA A 65 20.32 25.74 -2.56
CA ALA A 65 21.45 26.56 -2.13
C ALA A 65 22.61 26.50 -3.12
N ALA A 66 23.01 25.30 -3.57
CA ALA A 66 24.07 25.11 -4.55
C ALA A 66 23.78 25.81 -5.89
N LEU A 67 22.54 25.69 -6.39
CA LEU A 67 22.09 26.38 -7.59
C LEU A 67 22.10 27.90 -7.40
N SER A 68 21.62 28.40 -6.26
CA SER A 68 21.66 29.83 -5.96
C SER A 68 23.09 30.37 -5.84
N ILE A 69 24.02 29.61 -5.25
CA ILE A 69 25.43 30.00 -5.14
C ILE A 69 26.04 30.08 -6.53
N TYR A 70 25.91 29.02 -7.34
CA TYR A 70 26.42 28.99 -8.71
C TYR A 70 25.82 30.10 -9.60
N SER A 71 24.52 30.38 -9.47
CA SER A 71 23.87 31.45 -10.24
C SER A 71 24.42 32.84 -9.95
N LYS A 72 24.93 33.06 -8.73
CA LYS A 72 25.47 34.33 -8.23
C LYS A 72 27.00 34.35 -8.23
N SER A 73 27.66 33.23 -8.55
CA SER A 73 29.11 33.14 -8.57
C SER A 73 29.68 33.73 -9.86
N THR A 74 31.00 33.75 -9.97
CA THR A 74 31.71 34.16 -11.19
C THR A 74 31.59 33.13 -12.32
N LYS A 75 30.83 32.04 -12.11
CA LYS A 75 30.62 30.91 -13.02
C LYS A 75 31.94 30.32 -13.53
N GLN A 76 32.97 30.34 -12.69
CA GLN A 76 34.26 29.75 -13.04
C GLN A 76 34.14 28.22 -13.11
N ILE A 77 35.11 27.60 -13.78
CA ILE A 77 35.19 26.13 -13.93
C ILE A 77 35.15 25.44 -12.55
N ALA A 78 35.76 26.05 -11.53
CA ALA A 78 35.73 25.55 -10.15
C ALA A 78 34.29 25.49 -9.59
N ASP A 79 33.52 26.58 -9.70
CA ASP A 79 32.13 26.65 -9.25
C ASP A 79 31.23 25.66 -9.99
N GLN A 80 31.49 25.47 -11.29
CA GLN A 80 30.75 24.51 -12.10
C GLN A 80 31.05 23.06 -11.68
N ASN A 81 32.31 22.75 -11.37
CA ASN A 81 32.71 21.43 -10.87
C ASN A 81 32.13 21.14 -9.48
N GLU A 82 32.06 22.16 -8.61
CA GLU A 82 31.42 22.04 -7.31
C GLU A 82 29.91 21.76 -7.44
N LEU A 83 29.22 22.49 -8.34
CA LEU A 83 27.81 22.23 -8.63
C LEU A 83 27.58 20.82 -9.17
N ILE A 84 28.43 20.35 -10.10
CA ILE A 84 28.35 18.98 -10.65
C ILE A 84 28.54 17.94 -9.55
N TYR A 85 29.51 18.14 -8.65
CA TYR A 85 29.76 17.24 -7.52
C TYR A 85 28.53 17.13 -6.62
N ILE A 86 27.89 18.26 -6.29
CA ILE A 86 26.68 18.29 -5.47
C ILE A 86 25.50 17.63 -6.19
N LEU A 87 25.30 17.89 -7.49
CA LEU A 87 24.25 17.27 -8.30
C LEU A 87 24.42 15.74 -8.40
N ALA A 88 25.65 15.26 -8.57
CA ALA A 88 25.95 13.83 -8.63
C ALA A 88 25.65 13.13 -7.31
N ASN A 89 26.09 13.70 -6.17
CA ASN A 89 25.90 13.11 -4.85
C ASN A 89 24.44 13.09 -4.38
N THR A 90 23.61 13.96 -4.93
CA THR A 90 22.19 14.07 -4.56
C THR A 90 21.26 13.28 -5.48
N MET A 91 21.77 12.83 -6.65
CA MET A 91 20.97 12.20 -7.71
C MET A 91 20.21 10.94 -7.26
N MET A 92 20.77 10.14 -6.35
CA MET A 92 20.11 8.91 -5.86
C MET A 92 18.80 9.18 -5.10
N TYR A 93 18.64 10.39 -4.57
CA TYR A 93 17.50 10.77 -3.73
C TYR A 93 16.42 11.56 -4.50
N LEU A 94 16.67 11.84 -5.78
CA LEU A 94 15.77 12.64 -6.61
C LEU A 94 14.80 11.75 -7.40
N ASP A 95 13.64 12.30 -7.73
CA ASP A 95 12.67 11.63 -8.59
C ASP A 95 13.21 11.55 -10.03
N PHE A 96 12.72 10.59 -10.82
CA PHE A 96 13.16 10.35 -12.20
C PHE A 96 13.11 11.62 -13.08
N ARG A 97 12.10 12.47 -12.89
CA ARG A 97 11.96 13.74 -13.64
C ARG A 97 13.10 14.72 -13.37
N LEU A 98 13.54 14.83 -12.11
CA LEU A 98 14.66 15.68 -11.72
C LEU A 98 15.98 15.09 -12.22
N ARG A 99 16.17 13.78 -12.09
CA ARG A 99 17.36 13.07 -12.61
C ARG A 99 17.55 13.31 -14.11
N LYS A 100 16.50 13.14 -14.91
CA LYS A 100 16.55 13.37 -16.36
C LYS A 100 16.94 14.81 -16.73
N LYS A 101 16.49 15.79 -15.94
CA LYS A 101 16.89 17.21 -16.15
C LYS A 101 18.36 17.44 -15.79
N ILE A 102 18.87 16.76 -14.76
CA ILE A 102 20.29 16.83 -14.37
C ILE A 102 21.17 16.18 -15.45
N GLU A 103 20.76 15.03 -15.99
CA GLU A 103 21.44 14.38 -17.12
C GLU A 103 21.49 15.30 -18.34
N LEU A 104 20.39 15.96 -18.68
CA LEU A 104 20.35 16.97 -19.75
C LEU A 104 21.28 18.16 -19.49
N PHE A 105 21.50 18.52 -18.23
CA PHE A 105 22.47 19.56 -17.87
C PHE A 105 23.90 19.04 -18.05
N TYR A 106 24.16 17.77 -17.78
CA TYR A 106 25.48 17.16 -18.01
C TYR A 106 25.87 17.12 -19.49
N GLU A 107 24.89 16.92 -20.37
CA GLU A 107 25.08 16.93 -21.81
C GLU A 107 25.29 18.34 -22.38
N ASN A 108 24.43 19.29 -22.00
CA ASN A 108 24.34 20.58 -22.70
C ASN A 108 24.95 21.76 -21.95
N ARG A 109 25.26 21.61 -20.65
CA ARG A 109 25.79 22.66 -19.76
C ARG A 109 25.05 24.00 -19.85
N SER A 110 23.76 23.95 -20.17
CA SER A 110 22.94 25.14 -20.45
C SER A 110 22.36 25.75 -19.18
N ASP A 111 22.47 27.08 -19.07
CA ASP A 111 21.81 27.88 -18.03
C ASP A 111 20.28 27.68 -18.05
N HIS A 112 19.68 27.44 -19.22
CA HIS A 112 18.25 27.17 -19.33
C HIS A 112 17.87 25.86 -18.63
N THR A 113 18.70 24.82 -18.73
CA THR A 113 18.46 23.54 -18.04
C THR A 113 18.59 23.71 -16.52
N LEU A 114 19.52 24.54 -16.05
CA LEU A 114 19.64 24.89 -14.63
C LEU A 114 18.38 25.60 -14.10
N GLN A 115 17.82 26.55 -14.86
CA GLN A 115 16.56 27.21 -14.48
C GLN A 115 15.38 26.21 -14.41
N LEU A 116 15.34 25.23 -15.31
CA LEU A 116 14.32 24.17 -15.27
C LEU A 116 14.45 23.24 -14.06
N ILE A 117 15.69 23.01 -13.60
CA ILE A 117 15.98 22.26 -12.37
C ILE A 117 15.57 23.09 -11.15
N GLU A 118 15.98 24.35 -11.09
CA GLU A 118 15.68 25.27 -9.99
C GLU A 118 14.16 25.49 -9.81
N LYS A 119 13.43 25.70 -10.92
CA LYS A 119 11.97 25.85 -10.91
C LYS A 119 11.28 24.60 -10.36
N GLN A 120 11.78 23.41 -10.73
CA GLN A 120 11.24 22.14 -10.26
C GLN A 120 11.50 21.93 -8.76
N ILE A 121 12.73 22.21 -8.30
CA ILE A 121 13.09 22.12 -6.88
C ILE A 121 12.25 23.10 -6.07
N THR A 122 12.12 24.35 -6.52
CA THR A 122 11.32 25.37 -5.85
C THR A 122 9.85 24.98 -5.77
N TYR A 123 9.29 24.39 -6.84
CA TYR A 123 7.94 23.85 -6.83
C TYR A 123 7.79 22.72 -5.80
N GLU A 124 8.74 21.80 -5.71
CA GLU A 124 8.71 20.70 -4.75
C GLU A 124 8.86 21.20 -3.30
N LEU A 125 9.74 22.17 -3.05
CA LEU A 125 9.91 22.82 -1.75
C LEU A 125 8.66 23.60 -1.32
N ASN A 126 8.07 24.37 -2.23
CA ASN A 126 6.85 25.13 -1.95
C ASN A 126 5.66 24.22 -1.63
N ASN A 127 5.54 23.08 -2.31
CA ASN A 127 4.45 22.13 -2.08
C ASN A 127 4.68 21.23 -0.86
N SER A 128 5.93 21.00 -0.48
CA SER A 128 6.26 20.20 0.70
C SER A 128 6.09 20.94 2.02
N HIS A 129 5.92 22.27 2.01
CA HIS A 129 5.47 23.05 3.17
C HIS A 129 4.09 22.62 3.72
N MET A 130 3.32 21.79 2.99
CA MET A 130 2.13 21.15 3.55
C MET A 130 2.44 20.20 4.73
N ILE A 131 3.66 19.67 4.83
CA ILE A 131 4.08 18.79 5.93
C ILE A 131 4.30 19.58 7.24
N LEU A 132 4.70 20.85 7.13
CA LEU A 132 5.03 21.73 8.27
C LEU A 132 3.88 22.70 8.66
N ARG A 133 2.78 22.72 7.90
CA ARG A 133 1.62 23.56 8.26
C ARG A 133 1.02 23.08 9.59
N LYS A 134 0.75 24.02 10.50
CA LYS A 134 -0.07 23.75 11.70
C LYS A 134 -1.43 23.23 11.23
N LYS A 135 -1.62 21.90 11.30
CA LYS A 135 -2.89 21.25 11.00
C LYS A 135 -3.99 21.82 11.88
N LEU A 136 -5.16 22.07 11.29
CA LEU A 136 -6.36 22.50 12.01
C LEU A 136 -6.74 21.45 13.08
N PRO A 137 -7.41 21.84 14.17
CA PRO A 137 -7.86 20.88 15.20
C PRO A 137 -8.71 19.74 14.62
N THR A 138 -9.58 20.07 13.64
CA THR A 138 -10.41 19.11 12.92
C THR A 138 -9.57 18.12 12.11
N GLU A 139 -8.57 18.58 11.37
CA GLU A 139 -7.65 17.73 10.62
C GLU A 139 -6.86 16.80 11.55
N ARG A 140 -6.42 17.28 12.71
CA ARG A 140 -5.75 16.44 13.72
C ARG A 140 -6.66 15.36 14.25
N PHE A 141 -7.93 15.70 14.52
CA PHE A 141 -8.92 14.74 14.97
C PHE A 141 -9.19 13.67 13.89
N PHE A 142 -9.45 14.07 12.65
CA PHE A 142 -9.64 13.12 11.54
C PHE A 142 -8.43 12.20 11.34
N LEU A 143 -7.22 12.75 11.46
CA LEU A 143 -5.99 11.98 11.31
C LEU A 143 -5.78 11.01 12.47
N PHE A 144 -6.11 11.42 13.69
CA PHE A 144 -6.14 10.54 14.86
C PHE A 144 -7.16 9.40 14.69
N THR A 145 -8.40 9.72 14.31
CA THR A 145 -9.45 8.71 14.07
C THR A 145 -9.05 7.77 12.93
N SER A 146 -8.52 8.30 11.83
CA SER A 146 -8.01 7.50 10.72
C SER A 146 -6.90 6.56 11.17
N ASN A 147 -5.96 7.03 11.98
CA ASN A 147 -4.86 6.20 12.50
C ASN A 147 -5.34 5.13 13.49
N MET A 148 -6.43 5.37 14.22
CA MET A 148 -7.08 4.35 15.06
C MET A 148 -7.83 3.31 14.24
N VAL A 149 -8.47 3.71 13.13
CA VAL A 149 -9.29 2.80 12.32
C VAL A 149 -8.46 2.00 11.32
N ARG A 150 -7.35 2.56 10.81
CA ARG A 150 -6.50 1.94 9.79
C ARG A 150 -6.02 0.52 10.16
N PRO A 151 -5.59 0.22 11.41
CA PRO A 151 -5.21 -1.13 11.81
C PRO A 151 -6.37 -2.12 11.85
N LEU A 152 -7.64 -1.66 11.94
CA LEU A 152 -8.80 -2.55 11.96
C LEU A 152 -9.06 -3.20 10.60
N PHE A 153 -8.73 -2.53 9.50
CA PHE A 153 -8.95 -3.06 8.16
C PHE A 153 -8.22 -4.39 7.89
N PRO A 154 -6.90 -4.52 8.11
CA PRO A 154 -6.21 -5.80 7.94
C PRO A 154 -6.64 -6.84 8.98
N VAL A 155 -7.10 -6.43 10.17
CA VAL A 155 -7.71 -7.35 11.16
C VAL A 155 -9.01 -7.93 10.62
N LEU A 156 -9.90 -7.11 10.06
CA LEU A 156 -11.15 -7.56 9.45
C LEU A 156 -10.90 -8.49 8.27
N ILE A 157 -9.93 -8.17 7.40
CA ILE A 157 -9.53 -9.07 6.30
C ILE A 157 -9.05 -10.40 6.90
N SER A 158 -8.18 -10.37 7.90
CA SER A 158 -7.66 -11.58 8.55
C SER A 158 -8.79 -12.43 9.16
N LEU A 159 -9.79 -11.81 9.79
CA LEU A 159 -10.96 -12.49 10.32
C LEU A 159 -11.82 -13.12 9.23
N ILE A 160 -12.02 -12.44 8.10
CA ILE A 160 -12.73 -12.98 6.94
C ILE A 160 -12.00 -14.21 6.41
N PHE A 161 -10.67 -14.13 6.27
CA PHE A 161 -9.85 -15.28 5.85
C PHE A 161 -10.00 -16.46 6.82
N ILE A 162 -9.91 -16.22 8.13
CA ILE A 162 -10.08 -17.27 9.15
C ILE A 162 -11.49 -17.87 9.08
N ALA A 163 -12.53 -17.05 8.98
CA ALA A 163 -13.92 -17.51 8.90
C ALA A 163 -14.15 -18.37 7.66
N VAL A 164 -13.64 -17.94 6.50
CA VAL A 164 -13.69 -18.72 5.26
C VAL A 164 -12.91 -20.02 5.41
N SER A 165 -11.70 -19.99 5.99
CA SER A 165 -10.91 -21.21 6.23
C SER A 165 -11.61 -22.21 7.15
N PHE A 166 -12.25 -21.75 8.23
CA PHE A 166 -13.06 -22.62 9.09
C PHE A 166 -14.25 -23.22 8.34
N PHE A 167 -14.92 -22.42 7.50
CA PHE A 167 -16.02 -22.90 6.68
C PHE A 167 -15.59 -24.01 5.71
N ILE A 168 -14.39 -23.89 5.12
CA ILE A 168 -13.79 -24.92 4.25
C ILE A 168 -13.61 -26.22 5.04
N VAL A 169 -12.96 -26.14 6.20
CA VAL A 169 -12.65 -27.33 7.01
C VAL A 169 -13.92 -28.05 7.43
N ILE A 170 -14.94 -27.31 7.88
CA ILE A 170 -16.23 -27.89 8.30
C ILE A 170 -16.92 -28.60 7.12
N ASN A 171 -17.05 -27.94 5.97
CA ASN A 171 -17.71 -28.55 4.81
C ASN A 171 -16.92 -29.72 4.22
N SER A 172 -15.58 -29.64 4.24
CA SER A 172 -14.72 -30.76 3.85
C SER A 172 -14.91 -31.96 4.77
N MET A 173 -14.93 -31.76 6.10
CA MET A 173 -15.13 -32.85 7.07
C MET A 173 -16.51 -33.50 6.97
N LEU A 174 -17.54 -32.74 6.61
CA LEU A 174 -18.91 -33.25 6.43
C LEU A 174 -19.07 -34.04 5.12
N THR A 175 -18.12 -33.93 4.19
CA THR A 175 -18.17 -34.59 2.89
C THR A 175 -17.37 -35.90 2.95
N GLY A 176 -18.01 -37.05 2.74
CA GLY A 176 -17.32 -38.36 2.81
C GLY A 176 -16.43 -38.71 1.61
N ASP A 177 -16.46 -37.90 0.55
CA ASP A 177 -15.75 -38.14 -0.71
C ASP A 177 -14.55 -37.20 -0.86
N ILE A 178 -13.34 -37.78 -0.97
CA ILE A 178 -12.06 -37.07 -1.10
C ILE A 178 -12.05 -36.16 -2.33
N TYR A 179 -12.69 -36.56 -3.43
CA TYR A 179 -12.70 -35.74 -4.65
C TYR A 179 -13.52 -34.46 -4.45
N LYS A 180 -14.68 -34.58 -3.79
CA LYS A 180 -15.51 -33.42 -3.44
C LYS A 180 -14.85 -32.53 -2.39
N GLN A 181 -14.12 -33.11 -1.44
CA GLN A 181 -13.32 -32.34 -0.49
C GLN A 181 -12.27 -31.48 -1.21
N LEU A 182 -11.53 -32.07 -2.16
CA LEU A 182 -10.55 -31.34 -2.97
C LEU A 182 -11.20 -30.24 -3.81
N GLU A 183 -12.37 -30.49 -4.38
CA GLU A 183 -13.12 -29.51 -5.16
C GLU A 183 -13.61 -28.33 -4.30
N ILE A 184 -14.13 -28.61 -3.10
CA ILE A 184 -14.52 -27.59 -2.11
C ILE A 184 -13.29 -26.75 -1.72
N VAL A 185 -12.19 -27.39 -1.32
CA VAL A 185 -10.96 -26.69 -0.91
C VAL A 185 -10.43 -25.82 -2.05
N ALA A 186 -10.37 -26.35 -3.27
CA ALA A 186 -9.91 -25.62 -4.45
C ALA A 186 -10.83 -24.43 -4.80
N GLY A 187 -12.14 -24.57 -4.61
CA GLY A 187 -13.13 -23.53 -4.92
C GLY A 187 -12.97 -22.33 -4.00
N TYR A 188 -12.87 -22.57 -2.70
CA TYR A 188 -12.62 -21.52 -1.73
C TYR A 188 -11.23 -20.91 -1.85
N PHE A 189 -10.21 -21.72 -2.16
CA PHE A 189 -8.88 -21.20 -2.44
C PHE A 189 -8.89 -20.25 -3.64
N SER A 190 -9.69 -20.53 -4.68
CA SER A 190 -9.87 -19.63 -5.82
C SER A 190 -10.51 -18.29 -5.45
N VAL A 191 -11.49 -18.29 -4.54
CA VAL A 191 -12.11 -17.06 -4.03
C VAL A 191 -11.10 -16.25 -3.21
N LEU A 192 -10.35 -16.89 -2.30
CA LEU A 192 -9.33 -16.22 -1.49
C LEU A 192 -8.19 -15.67 -2.35
N ASN A 193 -7.76 -16.41 -3.36
CA ASN A 193 -6.73 -15.98 -4.30
C ASN A 193 -7.21 -14.79 -5.16
N ALA A 194 -8.46 -14.81 -5.62
CA ALA A 194 -9.05 -13.67 -6.32
C ALA A 194 -9.08 -12.40 -5.48
N LEU A 195 -9.51 -12.51 -4.21
CA LEU A 195 -9.51 -11.39 -3.27
C LEU A 195 -8.10 -10.85 -3.01
N PHE A 196 -7.13 -11.74 -2.83
CA PHE A 196 -5.73 -11.35 -2.62
C PHE A 196 -5.15 -10.61 -3.83
N ILE A 197 -5.33 -11.17 -5.03
CA ILE A 197 -4.86 -10.56 -6.27
C ILE A 197 -5.57 -9.22 -6.53
N PHE A 198 -6.87 -9.12 -6.24
CA PHE A 198 -7.62 -7.88 -6.36
C PHE A 198 -7.07 -6.76 -5.47
N ILE A 199 -6.78 -7.06 -4.20
CA ILE A 199 -6.19 -6.09 -3.26
C ILE A 199 -4.83 -5.59 -3.80
N LEU A 200 -3.99 -6.50 -4.31
CA LEU A 200 -2.70 -6.14 -4.90
C LEU A 200 -2.87 -5.24 -6.13
N LEU A 201 -3.80 -5.57 -7.02
CA LEU A 201 -4.02 -4.80 -8.25
C LEU A 201 -4.64 -3.43 -7.99
N ILE A 202 -5.56 -3.32 -7.03
CA ILE A 202 -6.06 -2.00 -6.60
C ILE A 202 -4.92 -1.13 -6.10
N ASN A 203 -4.00 -1.70 -5.32
CA ASN A 203 -2.87 -0.94 -4.82
C ASN A 203 -1.99 -0.41 -5.96
N VAL A 204 -1.73 -1.23 -6.99
CA VAL A 204 -1.04 -0.82 -8.21
C VAL A 204 -1.80 0.30 -8.94
N VAL A 205 -3.12 0.16 -9.11
CA VAL A 205 -3.96 1.17 -9.77
C VAL A 205 -3.93 2.50 -9.00
N ILE A 206 -3.98 2.48 -7.67
CA ILE A 206 -3.91 3.69 -6.83
C ILE A 206 -2.53 4.35 -6.92
N GLU A 207 -1.44 3.58 -6.97
CA GLU A 207 -0.10 4.10 -7.18
C GLU A 207 0.07 4.69 -8.59
N ASP A 208 -0.42 4.01 -9.62
CA ASP A 208 -0.40 4.47 -11.01
C ASP A 208 -1.26 5.71 -11.24
N PHE A 209 -2.37 5.89 -10.52
CA PHE A 209 -3.19 7.11 -10.56
C PHE A 209 -2.43 8.37 -10.09
N LYS A 210 -1.39 8.22 -9.26
CA LYS A 210 -0.49 9.34 -8.91
C LYS A 210 0.49 9.66 -10.04
N SER A 211 0.68 8.72 -10.97
CA SER A 211 1.40 8.93 -12.22
C SER A 211 0.42 9.39 -13.32
N VAL A 212 0.90 10.14 -14.31
CA VAL A 212 0.04 10.71 -15.38
C VAL A 212 -0.49 9.65 -16.36
N HIS A 213 -0.06 8.39 -16.23
CA HIS A 213 -0.42 7.31 -17.14
C HIS A 213 -1.48 6.42 -16.50
N PHE A 214 -2.74 6.75 -16.73
CA PHE A 214 -3.84 5.88 -16.36
C PHE A 214 -3.81 4.61 -17.23
N ARG A 215 -3.51 3.45 -16.62
CA ARG A 215 -3.41 2.15 -17.30
C ARG A 215 -4.73 1.39 -17.16
N TRP A 216 -5.44 1.19 -18.28
CA TRP A 216 -6.71 0.44 -18.31
C TRP A 216 -6.54 -1.07 -18.08
N ILE A 217 -5.37 -1.62 -18.44
CA ILE A 217 -5.05 -3.05 -18.35
C ILE A 217 -5.16 -3.59 -16.91
N PRO A 218 -4.51 -3.00 -15.88
CA PRO A 218 -4.65 -3.48 -14.50
C PRO A 218 -6.06 -3.30 -13.93
N LEU A 219 -6.83 -2.32 -14.42
CA LEU A 219 -8.21 -2.08 -13.99
C LEU A 219 -9.17 -3.13 -14.57
N ILE A 220 -9.04 -3.45 -15.86
CA ILE A 220 -9.83 -4.51 -16.51
C ILE A 220 -9.45 -5.88 -15.92
N GLY A 221 -8.15 -6.15 -15.73
CA GLY A 221 -7.68 -7.41 -15.16
C GLY A 221 -8.14 -7.64 -13.72
N SER A 222 -8.22 -6.59 -12.89
CA SER A 222 -8.74 -6.70 -11.52
C SER A 222 -10.24 -7.02 -11.47
N ILE A 223 -11.05 -6.41 -12.35
CA ILE A 223 -12.48 -6.73 -12.48
C ILE A 223 -12.66 -8.19 -12.92
N ILE A 224 -11.92 -8.64 -13.94
CA ILE A 224 -12.01 -10.01 -14.45
C ILE A 224 -11.65 -11.03 -13.37
N ILE A 225 -10.61 -10.78 -12.56
CA ILE A 225 -10.18 -11.70 -11.49
C ILE A 225 -11.22 -11.82 -10.37
N ILE A 226 -11.93 -10.74 -10.01
CA ILE A 226 -13.03 -10.80 -9.02
C ILE A 226 -14.24 -11.56 -9.54
N VAL A 227 -14.54 -11.41 -10.83
CA VAL A 227 -15.72 -12.03 -11.44
C VAL A 227 -15.47 -13.51 -11.74
N LEU A 228 -14.21 -13.93 -11.95
CA LEU A 228 -13.87 -15.32 -12.28
C LEU A 228 -14.38 -16.36 -11.27
N PRO A 229 -14.23 -16.18 -9.94
CA PRO A 229 -14.81 -17.09 -8.95
C PRO A 229 -16.33 -17.19 -9.01
N LEU A 230 -17.06 -16.19 -9.54
CA LEU A 230 -18.52 -16.30 -9.69
C LEU A 230 -18.91 -17.38 -10.71
N LEU A 231 -18.00 -17.74 -11.62
CA LEU A 231 -18.18 -18.86 -12.54
C LEU A 231 -18.19 -20.22 -11.84
N LEU A 232 -17.78 -20.31 -10.56
CA LEU A 232 -17.94 -21.49 -9.71
C LEU A 232 -19.43 -21.83 -9.47
N MET A 233 -20.35 -20.89 -9.73
CA MET A 233 -21.80 -21.18 -9.70
C MET A 233 -22.25 -22.08 -10.85
N ASN A 234 -21.44 -22.24 -11.90
CA ASN A 234 -21.74 -23.12 -13.02
C ASN A 234 -21.06 -24.49 -12.83
N PRO A 235 -21.82 -25.59 -12.66
CA PRO A 235 -21.27 -26.92 -12.41
C PRO A 235 -20.46 -27.49 -13.59
N LEU A 236 -20.52 -26.85 -14.78
CA LEU A 236 -19.79 -27.29 -15.97
C LEU A 236 -18.34 -26.79 -16.01
N ILE A 237 -17.97 -25.83 -15.16
CA ILE A 237 -16.63 -25.23 -15.18
C ILE A 237 -15.80 -25.86 -14.07
N PRO A 238 -14.75 -26.65 -14.40
CA PRO A 238 -13.92 -27.25 -13.38
C PRO A 238 -13.16 -26.17 -12.60
N VAL A 239 -13.21 -26.26 -11.27
CA VAL A 239 -12.57 -25.32 -10.33
C VAL A 239 -11.10 -25.07 -10.63
N PHE A 240 -10.38 -26.12 -11.05
CA PHE A 240 -8.97 -26.03 -11.42
C PHE A 240 -8.71 -25.15 -12.65
N ALA A 241 -9.65 -25.07 -13.60
CA ALA A 241 -9.52 -24.17 -14.74
C ALA A 241 -9.65 -22.70 -14.33
N ILE A 242 -10.49 -22.39 -13.34
CA ILE A 242 -10.63 -21.04 -12.79
C ILE A 242 -9.34 -20.61 -12.08
N LEU A 243 -8.75 -21.48 -11.25
CA LEU A 243 -7.46 -21.24 -10.61
C LEU A 243 -6.34 -21.00 -11.63
N PHE A 244 -6.24 -21.85 -12.66
CA PHE A 244 -5.21 -21.73 -13.67
C PHE A 244 -5.35 -20.42 -14.46
N THR A 245 -6.59 -20.03 -14.78
CA THR A 245 -6.89 -18.79 -15.48
C THR A 245 -6.55 -17.56 -14.63
N GLN A 246 -6.83 -17.58 -13.31
CA GLN A 246 -6.42 -16.51 -12.39
C GLN A 246 -4.89 -16.33 -12.37
N ILE A 247 -4.14 -17.43 -12.34
CA ILE A 247 -2.67 -17.40 -12.36
C ILE A 247 -2.15 -16.83 -13.69
N ILE A 248 -2.70 -17.27 -14.82
CA ILE A 248 -2.30 -16.77 -16.16
C ILE A 248 -2.57 -15.27 -16.27
N ILE A 249 -3.75 -14.80 -15.85
CA ILE A 249 -4.09 -13.37 -15.90
C ILE A 249 -3.15 -12.57 -14.99
N PHE A 250 -2.87 -13.06 -13.77
CA PHE A 250 -1.94 -12.40 -12.85
C PHE A 250 -0.52 -12.29 -13.42
N ILE A 251 0.03 -13.39 -13.95
CA ILE A 251 1.36 -13.40 -14.58
C ILE A 251 1.38 -12.46 -15.80
N GLY A 252 0.35 -12.53 -16.66
CA GLY A 252 0.21 -11.67 -17.84
C GLY A 252 0.23 -10.18 -17.47
N MET A 253 -0.46 -9.80 -16.39
CA MET A 253 -0.45 -8.42 -15.90
C MET A 253 0.91 -7.99 -15.36
N ILE A 254 1.65 -8.85 -14.66
CA ILE A 254 3.01 -8.55 -14.19
C ILE A 254 3.94 -8.25 -15.38
N PHE A 255 3.87 -9.07 -16.44
CA PHE A 255 4.68 -8.85 -17.63
C PHE A 255 4.26 -7.60 -18.40
N ALA A 256 2.96 -7.35 -18.57
CA ALA A 256 2.46 -6.14 -19.21
C ALA A 256 2.94 -4.86 -18.49
N ASN A 257 2.99 -4.89 -17.16
CA ASN A 257 3.48 -3.75 -16.37
C ASN A 257 4.99 -3.52 -16.44
N LYS A 258 5.80 -4.53 -16.77
CA LYS A 258 7.26 -4.39 -16.93
C LYS A 258 7.71 -3.92 -18.31
N ILE A 259 6.86 -4.06 -19.33
CA ILE A 259 7.20 -3.79 -20.73
C ILE A 259 6.81 -2.35 -21.16
N THR A 260 6.17 -1.57 -20.27
CA THR A 260 5.70 -0.20 -20.55
C THR A 260 6.00 0.78 -19.42
#